data_AF-A0A2C1YWM4-F1
#
_entry.id   AF-A0A2C1YWM4-F1
#
_cell.length_a   1.000
_cell.length_b   1.000
_cell.length_c   1.000
_cell.angle_alpha   90.00
_cell.angle_beta   90.00
_cell.angle_gamma   90.00
#
_symmetry.space_group_name_H-M   'P 1'
#
loop_
_entity.id
_entity.type
_entity.pdbx_description
1 polymer ?
#
loop_
_entity_poly.entity_id
_entity_poly.type
_entity_poly.pdbx_seq_one_letter_code
_entity_poly.pdbx_strand_id
1 'polypeptide(L)'
;MNMTNGLEQISKFTFHFSNMDTFFVDQSATIKLENSLTTFPEPLKPYFSGMIERLNLNDYESEYDVSFHSNSYRLNFISAKVTDDGKYIGSIVIGPYLLEEPTIFMIESIISDNKMAISLKNIMSQYYLTLPMISTYKANNTAEFLSYLVSTFHSYTFENLKIGALSYDFQTEHPVPFDLIKENTEQAMETIEKRYRMENEMLYAVESGNIELYNTIMTENQSTLNISHRIPNDPLRSIKNTGFVLNTLLRKAAEKGGVHPIYLHSLSTKFAVQIEKCISFQQTSELYRSMQLGYCDAVRKLSLKNYSSPIRKAIEYIRINLNQNLSLDSISGALNLSPYELSRQFKKETGKAITEFINNRRINEALYILENENISITDIAFMVGFNDVNYFTKVFKKIKGLTPSEYRKNKS
;
A
#
# COMPACT_ATOMS: atom_id res chain seq x y z
N MET A 1 -39.01 9.32 -26.49
CA MET A 1 -37.89 9.89 -25.70
C MET A 1 -37.03 10.67 -26.69
N ASN A 2 -36.80 11.97 -26.49
CA ASN A 2 -35.98 12.75 -27.44
C ASN A 2 -34.60 12.09 -27.56
N MET A 3 -34.13 11.84 -28.78
CA MET A 3 -32.87 11.15 -29.09
C MET A 3 -31.68 11.70 -28.29
N THR A 4 -31.62 13.02 -28.12
CA THR A 4 -30.62 13.74 -27.32
C THR A 4 -30.61 13.32 -25.85
N ASN A 5 -31.79 13.08 -25.25
CA ASN A 5 -31.91 12.66 -23.84
C ASN A 5 -31.42 11.22 -23.65
N GLY A 6 -31.63 10.35 -24.65
CA GLY A 6 -31.15 8.98 -24.55
C GLY A 6 -29.65 8.80 -24.81
N LEU A 7 -29.06 9.59 -25.72
CA LEU A 7 -27.59 9.64 -25.88
C LEU A 7 -26.89 10.13 -24.61
N GLU A 8 -27.44 11.15 -23.95
CA GLU A 8 -26.92 11.65 -22.68
C GLU A 8 -26.98 10.57 -21.57
N GLN A 9 -28.08 9.80 -21.52
CA GLN A 9 -28.21 8.72 -20.55
C GLN A 9 -27.23 7.57 -20.80
N ILE A 10 -27.06 7.13 -22.06
CA ILE A 10 -26.08 6.08 -22.38
C ILE A 10 -24.67 6.58 -22.07
N SER A 11 -24.34 7.82 -22.43
CA SER A 11 -23.02 8.40 -22.17
C SER A 11 -22.72 8.43 -20.67
N LYS A 12 -23.66 8.92 -19.84
CA LYS A 12 -23.53 8.94 -18.36
C LYS A 12 -23.45 7.54 -17.77
N PHE A 13 -24.28 6.60 -18.24
CA PHE A 13 -24.26 5.23 -17.75
C PHE A 13 -22.95 4.53 -18.09
N THR A 14 -22.47 4.70 -19.32
CA THR A 14 -21.19 4.17 -19.79
C THR A 14 -20.02 4.74 -18.98
N PHE A 15 -20.04 6.04 -18.70
CA PHE A 15 -19.06 6.71 -17.83
C PHE A 15 -19.02 6.10 -16.43
N HIS A 16 -20.18 5.97 -15.77
CA HIS A 16 -20.24 5.39 -14.42
C HIS A 16 -19.89 3.90 -14.38
N PHE A 17 -20.27 3.14 -15.40
CA PHE A 17 -19.96 1.71 -15.47
C PHE A 17 -18.49 1.44 -15.73
N SER A 18 -17.92 2.13 -16.73
CA SER A 18 -16.53 1.93 -17.13
C SER A 18 -15.54 2.55 -16.14
N ASN A 19 -15.97 3.61 -15.44
CA ASN A 19 -15.14 4.49 -14.62
C ASN A 19 -13.97 5.09 -15.44
N MET A 20 -14.28 5.48 -16.68
CA MET A 20 -13.36 6.07 -17.65
C MET A 20 -14.05 7.22 -18.38
N ASP A 21 -13.25 8.18 -18.83
CA ASP A 21 -13.74 9.33 -19.60
C ASP A 21 -14.54 8.82 -20.81
N THR A 22 -15.71 9.42 -21.02
CA THR A 22 -16.67 8.97 -22.02
C THR A 22 -17.18 10.17 -22.81
N PHE A 23 -17.10 10.06 -24.12
CA PHE A 23 -17.43 11.12 -25.06
C PHE A 23 -18.46 10.63 -26.06
N PHE A 24 -19.34 11.53 -26.50
CA PHE A 24 -20.09 11.33 -27.75
C PHE A 24 -19.53 12.27 -28.82
N VAL A 25 -19.09 11.68 -29.92
CA VAL A 25 -18.49 12.37 -31.06
C VAL A 25 -19.43 12.24 -32.24
N ASP A 26 -19.83 13.34 -32.86
CA ASP A 26 -20.73 13.31 -34.01
C ASP A 26 -20.00 12.95 -35.33
N GLN A 27 -20.77 12.83 -36.42
CA GLN A 27 -20.23 12.58 -37.77
C GLN A 27 -19.19 13.63 -38.23
N SER A 28 -19.24 14.85 -37.69
CA SER A 28 -18.27 15.91 -38.01
C SER A 28 -16.99 15.81 -37.18
N ALA A 29 -16.80 14.69 -36.46
CA ALA A 29 -15.74 14.47 -35.50
C ALA A 29 -15.73 15.54 -34.40
N THR A 30 -16.89 16.09 -34.00
CA THR A 30 -16.99 17.08 -32.93
C THR A 30 -17.55 16.44 -31.67
N ILE A 31 -16.90 16.67 -30.51
CA ILE A 31 -17.40 16.25 -29.21
C ILE A 31 -18.67 17.03 -28.88
N LYS A 32 -19.79 16.34 -28.66
CA LYS A 32 -21.08 16.95 -28.25
C LYS A 32 -21.44 16.66 -26.80
N LEU A 33 -20.98 15.56 -26.25
CA LEU A 33 -21.13 15.20 -24.84
C LEU A 33 -19.79 14.76 -24.30
N GLU A 34 -19.46 15.22 -23.10
CA GLU A 34 -18.22 14.94 -22.42
C GLU A 34 -18.53 14.62 -20.95
N ASN A 35 -18.11 13.43 -20.51
CA ASN A 35 -18.07 13.05 -19.11
C ASN A 35 -16.62 12.64 -18.79
N SER A 36 -15.88 13.53 -18.13
CA SER A 36 -14.43 13.38 -17.90
C SER A 36 -14.11 13.36 -16.40
N LEU A 37 -13.31 12.39 -15.98
CA LEU A 37 -12.63 12.32 -14.68
C LEU A 37 -11.29 13.05 -14.73
N THR A 38 -10.68 13.13 -15.92
CA THR A 38 -9.35 13.70 -16.11
C THR A 38 -9.39 14.98 -16.94
N THR A 39 -8.53 15.93 -16.60
CA THR A 39 -8.31 17.14 -17.40
C THR A 39 -6.88 17.17 -17.88
N PHE A 40 -6.67 17.43 -19.17
CA PHE A 40 -5.32 17.57 -19.70
C PHE A 40 -4.60 18.75 -19.01
N PRO A 41 -3.38 18.54 -18.47
CA PRO A 41 -2.55 19.63 -18.01
C PRO A 41 -2.35 20.68 -19.12
N GLU A 42 -2.40 21.96 -18.78
CA GLU A 42 -2.24 23.07 -19.76
C GLU A 42 -1.07 22.87 -20.75
N PRO A 43 0.13 22.44 -20.32
CA PRO A 43 1.25 22.26 -21.24
C PRO A 43 1.09 21.10 -22.24
N LEU A 44 0.20 20.15 -21.96
CA LEU A 44 -0.07 19.00 -22.83
C LEU A 44 -1.26 19.23 -23.76
N LYS A 45 -2.12 20.22 -23.47
CA LYS A 45 -3.29 20.54 -24.30
C LYS A 45 -2.97 20.70 -25.79
N PRO A 46 -1.91 21.41 -26.23
CA PRO A 46 -1.63 21.56 -27.67
C PRO A 46 -1.40 20.24 -28.42
N TYR A 47 -0.96 19.19 -27.71
CA TYR A 47 -0.67 17.87 -28.28
C TYR A 47 -1.89 16.94 -28.22
N PHE A 48 -2.68 17.09 -27.15
CA PHE A 48 -3.80 16.21 -26.83
C PHE A 48 -5.14 16.73 -27.35
N SER A 49 -5.26 18.03 -27.59
CA SER A 49 -6.40 18.63 -28.29
C SER A 49 -6.56 17.98 -29.66
N GLY A 50 -7.78 17.60 -30.00
CA GLY A 50 -8.06 16.94 -31.26
C GLY A 50 -7.78 15.43 -31.25
N MET A 51 -7.33 14.81 -30.14
CA MET A 51 -6.93 13.39 -30.18
C MET A 51 -8.11 12.46 -30.47
N ILE A 52 -9.29 12.80 -29.96
CA ILE A 52 -10.50 11.98 -30.09
C ILE A 52 -11.05 12.16 -31.50
N GLU A 53 -10.98 13.37 -32.02
CA GLU A 53 -11.37 13.76 -33.37
C GLU A 53 -10.48 13.12 -34.45
N ARG A 54 -9.24 12.74 -34.08
CA ARG A 54 -8.28 12.00 -34.92
C ARG A 54 -8.42 10.49 -34.83
N LEU A 55 -9.24 9.97 -33.92
CA LEU A 55 -9.63 8.56 -33.98
C LEU A 55 -10.45 8.42 -35.26
N ASN A 56 -10.14 7.44 -36.13
CA ASN A 56 -10.81 7.26 -37.42
C ASN A 56 -12.24 6.70 -37.22
N LEU A 57 -13.08 7.43 -36.49
CA LEU A 57 -14.41 7.00 -36.03
C LEU A 57 -15.41 6.90 -37.20
N ASN A 58 -15.14 7.61 -38.30
CA ASN A 58 -15.94 7.63 -39.52
C ASN A 58 -15.46 6.61 -40.55
N ASP A 59 -14.77 5.55 -40.12
CA ASP A 59 -14.40 4.46 -41.01
C ASP A 59 -15.65 3.69 -41.47
N TYR A 60 -16.18 4.11 -42.62
CA TYR A 60 -17.31 3.49 -43.29
C TYR A 60 -16.95 2.12 -43.91
N GLU A 61 -15.66 1.80 -44.06
CA GLU A 61 -15.20 0.50 -44.57
C GLU A 61 -15.10 -0.55 -43.46
N SER A 62 -14.93 -0.12 -42.20
CA SER A 62 -14.91 -1.02 -41.04
C SER A 62 -16.26 -1.69 -40.82
N GLU A 63 -16.27 -3.02 -40.92
CA GLU A 63 -17.44 -3.87 -40.63
C GLU A 63 -17.75 -4.01 -39.12
N TYR A 64 -16.92 -3.42 -38.25
CA TYR A 64 -17.06 -3.56 -36.80
C TYR A 64 -17.95 -2.47 -36.19
N ASP A 65 -18.88 -2.89 -35.33
CA ASP A 65 -19.78 -2.01 -34.57
C ASP A 65 -19.04 -1.36 -33.39
N VAL A 66 -18.10 -2.12 -32.80
CA VAL A 66 -17.21 -1.68 -31.73
C VAL A 66 -15.76 -1.89 -32.16
N SER A 67 -14.97 -0.83 -32.02
CA SER A 67 -13.57 -0.79 -32.43
C SER A 67 -12.66 -0.37 -31.29
N PHE A 68 -11.46 -0.95 -31.25
CA PHE A 68 -10.37 -0.52 -30.39
C PHE A 68 -9.46 0.43 -31.15
N HIS A 69 -9.00 1.48 -30.47
CA HIS A 69 -8.09 2.46 -31.05
C HIS A 69 -6.89 2.64 -30.16
N SER A 70 -5.73 2.83 -30.78
CA SER A 70 -4.51 3.28 -30.11
C SER A 70 -3.90 4.42 -30.92
N ASN A 71 -3.28 5.39 -30.26
CA ASN A 71 -2.63 6.51 -30.94
C ASN A 71 -1.10 6.49 -30.71
N SER A 72 -0.40 7.44 -31.34
CA SER A 72 1.06 7.63 -31.19
C SER A 72 1.48 8.01 -29.77
N TYR A 73 0.54 8.37 -28.90
CA TYR A 73 0.75 8.60 -27.48
C TYR A 73 0.55 7.31 -26.65
N ARG A 74 0.35 6.16 -27.29
CA ARG A 74 0.06 4.87 -26.63
C ARG A 74 -1.15 4.91 -25.70
N LEU A 75 -2.08 5.83 -25.96
CA LEU A 75 -3.38 5.90 -25.30
C LEU A 75 -4.35 5.01 -26.06
N ASN A 76 -5.16 4.26 -25.31
CA ASN A 76 -6.14 3.34 -25.88
C ASN A 76 -7.56 3.86 -25.69
N PHE A 77 -8.43 3.55 -26.66
CA PHE A 77 -9.84 3.92 -26.65
C PHE A 77 -10.69 2.76 -27.16
N ILE A 78 -11.95 2.73 -26.73
CA ILE A 78 -12.99 1.85 -27.28
C ILE A 78 -14.05 2.77 -27.88
N SER A 79 -14.46 2.54 -29.12
CA SER A 79 -15.57 3.27 -29.72
C SER A 79 -16.69 2.34 -30.15
N ALA A 80 -17.93 2.72 -29.93
CA ALA A 80 -19.09 2.07 -30.54
C ALA A 80 -19.82 3.03 -31.47
N LYS A 81 -20.10 2.56 -32.69
CA LYS A 81 -20.87 3.30 -33.70
C LYS A 81 -22.32 3.41 -33.25
N VAL A 82 -22.86 4.62 -33.30
CA VAL A 82 -24.27 4.89 -33.05
C VAL A 82 -24.93 5.24 -34.38
N THR A 83 -26.01 4.54 -34.71
CA THR A 83 -26.77 4.71 -35.95
C THR A 83 -28.23 4.98 -35.64
N ASP A 84 -28.83 5.97 -36.29
CA ASP A 84 -30.28 6.21 -36.27
C ASP A 84 -30.90 5.76 -37.60
N ASP A 85 -31.86 4.84 -37.55
CA ASP A 85 -32.51 4.24 -38.73
C ASP A 85 -31.49 3.75 -39.79
N GLY A 86 -30.43 3.08 -39.33
CA GLY A 86 -29.34 2.57 -40.17
C GLY A 86 -28.33 3.62 -40.64
N LYS A 87 -28.55 4.92 -40.35
CA LYS A 87 -27.60 5.99 -40.68
C LYS A 87 -26.70 6.28 -39.49
N TYR A 88 -25.39 6.12 -39.65
CA TYR A 88 -24.38 6.49 -38.64
C TYR A 88 -24.55 7.96 -38.23
N ILE A 89 -24.72 8.26 -36.93
CA ILE A 89 -24.90 9.62 -36.38
C ILE A 89 -23.72 10.08 -35.52
N GLY A 90 -22.83 9.17 -35.12
CA GLY A 90 -21.69 9.45 -34.28
C GLY A 90 -21.23 8.21 -33.53
N SER A 91 -20.26 8.36 -32.64
CA SER A 91 -19.71 7.26 -31.85
C SER A 91 -19.66 7.63 -30.37
N ILE A 92 -19.93 6.64 -29.52
CA ILE A 92 -19.57 6.71 -28.10
C ILE A 92 -18.14 6.24 -27.97
N VAL A 93 -17.27 7.05 -27.37
CA VAL A 93 -15.85 6.77 -27.18
C VAL A 93 -15.56 6.69 -25.68
N ILE A 94 -14.90 5.62 -25.26
CA ILE A 94 -14.44 5.38 -23.88
C ILE A 94 -12.91 5.38 -23.87
N GLY A 95 -12.31 6.13 -22.95
CA GLY A 95 -10.86 6.28 -22.81
C GLY A 95 -10.50 7.75 -22.63
N PRO A 96 -9.22 8.11 -22.46
CA PRO A 96 -8.06 7.24 -22.66
C PRO A 96 -7.85 6.25 -21.50
N TYR A 97 -7.35 5.05 -21.82
CA TYR A 97 -6.88 4.08 -20.83
C TYR A 97 -5.55 3.44 -21.23
N LEU A 98 -4.90 2.82 -20.24
CA LEU A 98 -3.65 2.08 -20.39
C LEU A 98 -3.90 0.59 -20.17
N LEU A 99 -3.22 -0.25 -20.95
CA LEU A 99 -3.21 -1.71 -20.77
C LEU A 99 -2.07 -2.19 -19.87
N GLU A 100 -1.03 -1.36 -19.73
CA GLU A 100 0.18 -1.63 -18.98
C GLU A 100 0.58 -0.38 -18.18
N GLU A 101 1.39 -0.57 -17.14
CA GLU A 101 1.86 0.54 -16.31
C GLU A 101 2.79 1.46 -17.12
N PRO A 102 2.58 2.80 -17.09
CA PRO A 102 3.40 3.71 -17.86
C PRO A 102 4.82 3.78 -17.27
N THR A 103 5.79 3.26 -18.00
CA THR A 103 7.21 3.33 -17.61
C THR A 103 7.84 4.64 -18.03
N ILE A 104 8.93 5.03 -17.37
CA ILE A 104 9.71 6.22 -17.77
C ILE A 104 10.15 6.10 -19.23
N PHE A 105 10.56 4.90 -19.67
CA PHE A 105 10.96 4.63 -21.04
C PHE A 105 9.81 4.80 -22.03
N MET A 106 8.59 4.36 -21.68
CA MET A 106 7.40 4.59 -22.48
C MET A 106 7.15 6.08 -22.71
N ILE A 107 7.24 6.89 -21.65
CA ILE A 107 7.07 8.35 -21.71
C ILE A 107 8.15 9.01 -22.57
N GLU A 108 9.41 8.56 -22.45
CA GLU A 108 10.51 9.04 -23.27
C GLU A 108 10.32 8.71 -24.76
N SER A 109 9.90 7.47 -25.08
CA SER A 109 9.55 7.08 -26.45
C SER A 109 8.42 7.94 -26.99
N ILE A 110 7.34 8.16 -26.23
CA ILE A 110 6.22 9.00 -26.66
C ILE A 110 6.69 10.44 -26.95
N ILE A 111 7.55 11.02 -26.12
CA ILE A 111 8.11 12.36 -26.38
C ILE A 111 8.95 12.38 -27.65
N SER A 112 9.79 11.36 -27.86
CA SER A 112 10.65 11.26 -29.03
C SER A 112 9.84 11.06 -30.32
N ASP A 113 8.96 10.06 -30.33
CA ASP A 113 8.14 9.65 -31.48
C ASP A 113 7.21 10.80 -31.93
N ASN A 114 6.68 11.57 -30.97
CA ASN A 114 5.79 12.71 -31.24
C ASN A 114 6.53 14.05 -31.31
N LYS A 115 7.87 14.06 -31.31
CA LYS A 115 8.71 15.26 -31.40
C LYS A 115 8.34 16.35 -30.40
N MET A 116 8.02 15.95 -29.17
CA MET A 116 7.60 16.85 -28.09
C MET A 116 8.81 17.46 -27.38
N ALA A 117 8.62 18.59 -26.71
CA ALA A 117 9.66 19.18 -25.89
C ALA A 117 9.99 18.29 -24.68
N ILE A 118 11.27 18.02 -24.43
CA ILE A 118 11.73 17.15 -23.32
C ILE A 118 11.28 17.63 -21.94
N SER A 119 11.07 18.95 -21.77
CA SER A 119 10.55 19.56 -20.54
C SER A 119 9.16 19.06 -20.16
N LEU A 120 8.41 18.48 -21.10
CA LEU A 120 7.08 17.91 -20.85
C LEU A 120 7.14 16.54 -20.18
N LYS A 121 8.31 15.90 -20.08
CA LYS A 121 8.48 14.55 -19.52
C LYS A 121 7.82 14.37 -18.15
N ASN A 122 8.11 15.25 -17.20
CA ASN A 122 7.56 15.12 -15.85
C ASN A 122 6.04 15.30 -15.84
N ILE A 123 5.52 16.26 -16.59
CA ILE A 123 4.08 16.54 -16.68
C ILE A 123 3.36 15.37 -17.36
N MET A 124 3.97 14.81 -18.40
CA MET A 124 3.46 13.65 -19.11
C MET A 124 3.48 12.41 -18.21
N SER A 125 4.57 12.14 -17.48
CA SER A 125 4.61 11.04 -16.50
C SER A 125 3.49 11.17 -15.45
N GLN A 126 3.28 12.36 -14.89
CA GLN A 126 2.21 12.57 -13.91
C GLN A 126 0.83 12.36 -14.53
N TYR A 127 0.59 12.85 -15.75
CA TYR A 127 -0.66 12.65 -16.46
C TYR A 127 -0.94 11.17 -16.76
N TYR A 128 0.03 10.40 -17.24
CA TYR A 128 -0.17 8.98 -17.55
C TYR A 128 -0.45 8.15 -16.29
N LEU A 129 0.13 8.51 -15.15
CA LEU A 129 -0.19 7.88 -13.87
C LEU A 129 -1.63 8.15 -13.40
N THR A 130 -2.29 9.20 -13.92
CA THR A 130 -3.70 9.48 -13.61
C THR A 130 -4.69 8.68 -14.46
N LEU A 131 -4.21 8.04 -15.54
CA LEU A 131 -5.08 7.35 -16.49
C LEU A 131 -5.59 6.01 -15.93
N PRO A 132 -6.84 5.64 -16.24
CA PRO A 132 -7.36 4.32 -15.93
C PRO A 132 -6.47 3.21 -16.53
N MET A 133 -6.02 2.29 -15.70
CA MET A 133 -5.30 1.08 -16.12
C MET A 133 -6.23 -0.13 -16.05
N ILE A 134 -6.46 -0.78 -17.18
CA ILE A 134 -7.37 -1.93 -17.28
C ILE A 134 -6.71 -3.09 -18.02
N SER A 135 -7.07 -4.31 -17.67
CA SER A 135 -6.60 -5.49 -18.41
C SER A 135 -7.28 -5.58 -19.78
N THR A 136 -6.67 -6.31 -20.70
CA THR A 136 -7.27 -6.68 -22.00
C THR A 136 -8.64 -7.35 -21.83
N TYR A 137 -8.76 -8.21 -20.81
CA TYR A 137 -10.04 -8.83 -20.44
C TYR A 137 -11.11 -7.79 -20.06
N LYS A 138 -10.76 -6.78 -19.24
CA LYS A 138 -11.71 -5.71 -18.90
C LYS A 138 -12.04 -4.82 -20.10
N ALA A 139 -11.07 -4.55 -20.97
CA ALA A 139 -11.30 -3.80 -22.20
C ALA A 139 -12.29 -4.53 -23.12
N ASN A 140 -12.12 -5.84 -23.32
CA ASN A 140 -13.04 -6.68 -24.10
C ASN A 140 -14.44 -6.70 -23.50
N ASN A 141 -14.58 -6.93 -22.18
CA ASN A 141 -15.90 -6.90 -21.54
C ASN A 141 -16.57 -5.52 -21.65
N THR A 142 -15.78 -4.44 -21.61
CA THR A 142 -16.30 -3.07 -21.78
C THR A 142 -16.79 -2.86 -23.21
N ALA A 143 -16.07 -3.38 -24.20
CA ALA A 143 -16.47 -3.34 -25.60
C ALA A 143 -17.75 -4.15 -25.86
N GLU A 144 -17.84 -5.38 -25.36
CA GLU A 144 -19.05 -6.22 -25.44
C GLU A 144 -20.27 -5.54 -24.80
N PHE A 145 -20.08 -4.98 -23.61
CA PHE A 145 -21.11 -4.24 -22.91
C PHE A 145 -21.56 -2.99 -23.68
N LEU A 146 -20.61 -2.22 -24.23
CA LEU A 146 -20.92 -1.04 -25.04
C LEU A 146 -21.68 -1.44 -26.30
N SER A 147 -21.30 -2.56 -26.93
CA SER A 147 -22.01 -3.16 -28.07
C SER A 147 -23.47 -3.50 -27.73
N TYR A 148 -23.70 -4.12 -26.58
CA TYR A 148 -25.05 -4.45 -26.10
C TYR A 148 -25.87 -3.19 -25.79
N LEU A 149 -25.26 -2.19 -25.15
CA LEU A 149 -25.95 -0.95 -24.81
C LEU A 149 -26.40 -0.17 -26.04
N VAL A 150 -25.51 -0.01 -27.03
CA VAL A 150 -25.81 0.78 -28.22
C VAL A 150 -26.83 0.06 -29.12
N SER A 151 -26.78 -1.27 -29.20
CA SER A 151 -27.78 -2.08 -29.93
C SER A 151 -29.16 -2.09 -29.26
N THR A 152 -29.22 -2.17 -27.92
CA THR A 152 -30.49 -2.18 -27.18
C THR A 152 -31.23 -0.84 -27.29
N PHE A 153 -30.50 0.26 -27.46
CA PHE A 153 -31.07 1.60 -27.54
C PHE A 153 -31.89 1.87 -28.82
N HIS A 154 -31.64 1.15 -29.92
CA HIS A 154 -32.25 1.43 -31.23
C HIS A 154 -33.43 0.52 -31.65
N SER A 155 -33.93 -0.37 -30.78
CA SER A 155 -35.09 -1.25 -31.06
C SER A 155 -34.91 -2.18 -32.30
N TYR A 156 -34.34 -3.36 -32.05
CA TYR A 156 -34.32 -4.61 -32.85
C TYR A 156 -33.69 -4.63 -34.25
N THR A 157 -32.55 -5.33 -34.37
CA THR A 157 -32.45 -6.69 -34.97
C THR A 157 -31.08 -7.27 -34.61
N PHE A 158 -31.06 -8.40 -33.90
CA PHE A 158 -29.82 -9.11 -33.58
C PHE A 158 -29.35 -9.87 -34.81
N GLU A 159 -28.37 -9.33 -35.53
CA GLU A 159 -27.48 -10.12 -36.35
C GLU A 159 -26.03 -9.86 -35.91
N ASN A 160 -25.35 -10.93 -35.51
CA ASN A 160 -23.95 -11.06 -35.07
C ASN A 160 -23.14 -9.75 -35.04
N LEU A 161 -23.13 -9.10 -33.87
CA LEU A 161 -22.27 -7.96 -33.56
C LEU A 161 -20.81 -8.30 -33.87
N LYS A 162 -20.15 -7.45 -34.66
CA LYS A 162 -18.74 -7.64 -35.02
C LYS A 162 -17.87 -6.75 -34.15
N ILE A 163 -17.01 -7.37 -33.33
CA ILE A 163 -16.04 -6.69 -32.48
C ILE A 163 -14.65 -6.84 -33.10
N GLY A 164 -13.93 -5.72 -33.30
CA GLY A 164 -12.56 -5.74 -33.81
C GLY A 164 -11.56 -6.34 -32.83
N ALA A 165 -10.48 -6.96 -33.33
CA ALA A 165 -9.37 -7.43 -32.49
C ALA A 165 -8.41 -6.28 -32.12
N LEU A 166 -7.79 -6.36 -30.94
CA LEU A 166 -6.67 -5.48 -30.55
C LEU A 166 -5.47 -5.73 -31.47
N SER A 167 -5.06 -4.74 -32.26
CA SER A 167 -3.82 -4.79 -33.06
C SER A 167 -2.64 -4.24 -32.26
N TYR A 168 -1.57 -5.03 -32.11
CA TYR A 168 -0.39 -4.73 -31.28
C TYR A 168 0.87 -4.49 -32.12
N ASP A 169 0.78 -3.79 -33.25
CA ASP A 169 1.95 -3.46 -34.07
C ASP A 169 2.79 -2.36 -33.41
N PHE A 170 3.59 -2.73 -32.41
CA PHE A 170 4.62 -1.90 -31.80
C PHE A 170 5.96 -2.14 -32.50
N GLN A 171 6.53 -1.09 -33.10
CA GLN A 171 7.92 -1.11 -33.56
C GLN A 171 8.86 -1.22 -32.35
N THR A 172 9.50 -2.38 -32.19
CA THR A 172 10.52 -2.63 -31.18
C THR A 172 11.91 -2.43 -31.76
N GLU A 173 12.76 -1.65 -31.06
CA GLU A 173 14.17 -1.94 -30.76
C GLU A 173 14.84 -0.68 -30.19
N HIS A 174 15.43 -0.75 -28.98
CA HIS A 174 16.74 -0.18 -28.62
C HIS A 174 17.10 -0.53 -27.15
N PRO A 175 18.37 -0.86 -26.84
CA PRO A 175 18.83 -1.09 -25.48
C PRO A 175 19.10 0.22 -24.72
N VAL A 176 18.96 0.14 -23.39
CA VAL A 176 19.00 1.26 -22.43
C VAL A 176 20.42 1.72 -22.09
N PRO A 177 20.75 3.03 -22.19
CA PRO A 177 21.89 3.64 -21.51
C PRO A 177 21.50 4.23 -20.14
N PHE A 178 22.33 4.02 -19.12
CA PHE A 178 22.03 4.23 -17.70
C PHE A 178 22.34 5.66 -17.15
N ASP A 179 22.71 6.63 -17.99
CA ASP A 179 23.45 7.82 -17.54
C ASP A 179 22.73 9.19 -17.71
N LEU A 180 21.45 9.31 -17.33
CA LEU A 180 20.72 10.59 -17.45
C LEU A 180 19.96 10.99 -16.16
N ILE A 181 20.61 10.88 -15.00
CA ILE A 181 20.19 11.55 -13.76
C ILE A 181 21.02 12.83 -13.57
N LYS A 182 20.80 13.83 -14.40
CA LYS A 182 21.22 15.21 -14.13
C LYS A 182 20.18 16.13 -14.76
N GLU A 183 19.74 17.13 -13.99
CA GLU A 183 18.84 18.23 -14.42
C GLU A 183 17.34 18.05 -14.12
N ASN A 184 17.03 18.00 -12.81
CA ASN A 184 16.19 19.04 -12.19
C ASN A 184 16.56 19.15 -10.70
N THR A 185 17.86 19.18 -10.45
CA THR A 185 18.44 18.58 -9.26
C THR A 185 18.24 19.46 -8.02
N GLU A 186 18.65 20.72 -7.93
CA GLU A 186 18.82 21.32 -6.58
C GLU A 186 17.58 21.39 -5.68
N GLN A 187 16.41 21.90 -6.13
CA GLN A 187 15.22 21.99 -5.26
C GLN A 187 14.48 20.65 -5.06
N ALA A 188 14.42 19.80 -6.09
CA ALA A 188 13.83 18.47 -5.97
C ALA A 188 14.75 17.54 -5.18
N MET A 189 16.07 17.64 -5.39
CA MET A 189 17.12 16.93 -4.67
C MET A 189 17.18 17.40 -3.23
N GLU A 190 17.12 18.70 -2.90
CA GLU A 190 17.06 19.16 -1.51
C GLU A 190 15.81 18.63 -0.80
N THR A 191 14.65 18.64 -1.47
CA THR A 191 13.41 18.08 -0.89
C THR A 191 13.48 16.56 -0.72
N ILE A 192 14.03 15.85 -1.70
CA ILE A 192 14.20 14.39 -1.68
C ILE A 192 15.25 14.00 -0.64
N GLU A 193 16.41 14.64 -0.62
CA GLU A 193 17.49 14.46 0.35
C GLU A 193 17.02 14.80 1.76
N LYS A 194 16.26 15.88 1.95
CA LYS A 194 15.63 16.21 3.24
C LYS A 194 14.68 15.08 3.67
N ARG A 195 13.85 14.56 2.75
CA ARG A 195 12.98 13.41 3.05
C ARG A 195 13.76 12.16 3.43
N TYR A 196 14.79 11.79 2.66
CA TYR A 196 15.64 10.63 2.97
C TYR A 196 16.41 10.84 4.27
N ARG A 197 16.87 12.06 4.56
CA ARG A 197 17.52 12.41 5.83
C ARG A 197 16.55 12.24 7.00
N MET A 198 15.36 12.81 6.90
CA MET A 198 14.31 12.65 7.91
C MET A 198 13.91 11.18 8.11
N GLU A 199 13.77 10.42 7.02
CA GLU A 199 13.50 8.98 7.09
C GLU A 199 14.63 8.25 7.82
N ASN A 200 15.88 8.53 7.47
CA ASN A 200 17.06 7.93 8.13
C ASN A 200 17.16 8.32 9.61
N GLU A 201 16.89 9.59 9.96
CA GLU A 201 16.87 10.08 11.34
C GLU A 201 15.76 9.41 12.15
N MET A 202 14.56 9.27 11.56
CA MET A 202 13.44 8.54 12.15
C MET A 202 13.80 7.07 12.37
N LEU A 203 14.39 6.41 11.37
CA LEU A 203 14.83 5.01 11.49
C LEU A 203 15.93 4.86 12.55
N TYR A 204 16.83 5.84 12.67
CA TYR A 204 17.84 5.87 13.72
C TYR A 204 17.24 6.06 15.13
N ALA A 205 16.24 6.94 15.27
CA ALA A 205 15.51 7.10 16.51
C ALA A 205 14.83 5.78 16.93
N VAL A 206 14.27 5.04 15.96
CA VAL A 206 13.70 3.72 16.19
C VAL A 206 14.79 2.70 16.54
N GLU A 207 15.88 2.62 15.79
CA GLU A 207 17.02 1.73 16.04
C GLU A 207 17.61 1.92 17.44
N SER A 208 17.64 3.15 17.94
CA SER A 208 18.12 3.49 19.29
C SER A 208 17.05 3.40 20.37
N GLY A 209 15.77 3.23 20.00
CA GLY A 209 14.64 3.25 20.92
C GLY A 209 14.40 4.63 21.58
N ASN A 210 14.91 5.71 20.97
CA ASN A 210 14.86 7.07 21.50
C ASN A 210 13.57 7.79 21.08
N ILE A 211 12.56 7.73 21.96
CA ILE A 211 11.25 8.36 21.73
C ILE A 211 11.33 9.90 21.72
N GLU A 212 12.23 10.49 22.51
CA GLU A 212 12.39 11.95 22.56
C GLU A 212 12.92 12.48 21.23
N LEU A 213 13.98 11.85 20.71
CA LEU A 213 14.53 12.16 19.39
C LEU A 213 13.46 12.02 18.29
N TYR A 214 12.67 10.95 18.34
CA TYR A 214 11.56 10.77 17.41
C TYR A 214 10.55 11.94 17.49
N ASN A 215 10.13 12.34 18.69
CA ASN A 215 9.18 13.44 18.85
C ASN A 215 9.77 14.77 18.34
N THR A 216 11.05 15.04 18.56
CA THR A 216 11.74 16.22 18.03
C THR A 216 11.70 16.24 16.50
N ILE A 217 12.11 15.15 15.85
CA ILE A 217 12.11 15.03 14.37
C ILE A 217 10.69 15.24 13.81
N MET A 218 9.66 14.67 14.44
CA MET A 218 8.28 14.82 13.98
C MET A 218 7.72 16.22 14.19
N THR A 219 8.16 16.94 15.23
CA THR A 219 7.70 18.31 15.52
C THR A 219 8.34 19.32 14.56
N GLU A 220 9.63 19.16 14.27
CA GLU A 220 10.39 20.06 13.39
C GLU A 220 10.00 19.93 11.91
N ASN A 221 9.35 18.82 11.52
CA ASN A 221 9.10 18.49 10.12
C ASN A 221 7.62 18.26 9.76
N GLN A 222 6.68 18.83 10.54
CA GLN A 222 5.24 18.71 10.31
C GLN A 222 4.80 19.07 8.87
N SER A 223 5.53 19.96 8.18
CA SER A 223 5.21 20.46 6.84
C SER A 223 5.77 19.63 5.67
N THR A 224 6.65 18.65 5.92
CA THR A 224 7.38 17.91 4.87
C THR A 224 6.84 16.50 4.60
N LEU A 225 5.84 16.06 5.37
CA LEU A 225 5.14 14.78 5.18
C LEU A 225 4.06 14.83 4.10
N ASN A 226 4.22 15.68 3.08
CA ASN A 226 3.41 15.58 1.88
C ASN A 226 3.91 14.36 1.09
N ILE A 227 3.34 13.20 1.44
CA ILE A 227 3.50 11.97 0.68
C ILE A 227 2.97 12.29 -0.72
N SER A 228 3.90 12.47 -1.68
CA SER A 228 3.60 12.47 -3.10
C SER A 228 2.57 11.37 -3.35
N HIS A 229 1.42 11.75 -3.93
CA HIS A 229 0.33 10.84 -4.28
C HIS A 229 0.84 9.81 -5.29
N ARG A 230 1.52 8.76 -4.80
CA ARG A 230 2.16 7.72 -5.62
C ARG A 230 1.13 6.92 -6.41
N ILE A 231 -0.12 6.93 -5.95
CA ILE A 231 -1.28 6.45 -6.67
C ILE A 231 -2.21 7.65 -6.85
N PRO A 232 -2.28 8.24 -8.05
CA PRO A 232 -3.29 9.24 -8.38
C PRO A 232 -4.69 8.63 -8.21
N ASN A 233 -5.65 9.44 -7.76
CA ASN A 233 -7.08 9.10 -7.62
C ASN A 233 -7.45 8.07 -6.51
N ASP A 234 -6.48 7.49 -5.78
CA ASP A 234 -6.76 6.72 -4.54
C ASP A 234 -5.77 7.11 -3.42
N PRO A 235 -5.99 8.27 -2.76
CA PRO A 235 -5.09 8.78 -1.75
C PRO A 235 -5.03 7.87 -0.51
N LEU A 236 -6.13 7.20 -0.16
CA LEU A 236 -6.13 6.27 0.97
C LEU A 236 -5.28 5.03 0.67
N ARG A 237 -5.38 4.47 -0.54
CA ARG A 237 -4.54 3.34 -0.98
C ARG A 237 -3.06 3.72 -1.08
N SER A 238 -2.77 4.90 -1.64
CA SER A 238 -1.40 5.43 -1.70
C SER A 238 -0.77 5.51 -0.30
N ILE A 239 -1.54 6.00 0.67
CA ILE A 239 -1.09 6.10 2.04
C ILE A 239 -0.93 4.70 2.63
N LYS A 240 -1.92 3.80 2.56
CA LYS A 240 -1.78 2.41 3.06
C LYS A 240 -0.54 1.69 2.54
N ASN A 241 -0.24 1.81 1.24
CA ASN A 241 0.97 1.25 0.64
C ASN A 241 2.24 1.82 1.27
N THR A 242 2.29 3.15 1.47
CA THR A 242 3.37 3.80 2.21
C THR A 242 3.46 3.28 3.65
N GLY A 243 2.32 2.97 4.27
CA GLY A 243 2.24 2.39 5.61
C GLY A 243 2.87 1.00 5.68
N PHE A 244 2.64 0.14 4.69
CA PHE A 244 3.28 -1.18 4.61
C PHE A 244 4.80 -1.06 4.41
N VAL A 245 5.25 -0.12 3.58
CA VAL A 245 6.68 0.17 3.41
C VAL A 245 7.28 0.65 4.73
N LEU A 246 6.64 1.63 5.39
CA LEU A 246 7.07 2.16 6.68
C LEU A 246 7.14 1.07 7.75
N ASN A 247 6.12 0.21 7.86
CA ASN A 247 6.11 -0.93 8.78
C ASN A 247 7.33 -1.85 8.54
N THR A 248 7.68 -2.09 7.28
CA THR A 248 8.84 -2.90 6.92
C THR A 248 10.16 -2.23 7.30
N LEU A 249 10.31 -0.92 7.03
CA LEU A 249 11.52 -0.16 7.38
C LEU A 249 11.71 -0.10 8.90
N LEU A 250 10.65 0.19 9.66
CA LEU A 250 10.67 0.22 11.12
C LEU A 250 11.04 -1.14 11.71
N ARG A 251 10.52 -2.23 11.14
CA ARG A 251 10.89 -3.61 11.51
C ARG A 251 12.38 -3.85 11.36
N LYS A 252 12.98 -3.43 10.24
CA LYS A 252 14.42 -3.60 9.98
C LYS A 252 15.28 -2.68 10.85
N ALA A 253 14.83 -1.46 11.12
CA ALA A 253 15.49 -0.57 12.07
C ALA A 253 15.50 -1.15 13.49
N ALA A 254 14.36 -1.68 13.95
CA ALA A 254 14.26 -2.31 15.27
C ALA A 254 15.10 -3.60 15.38
N GLU A 255 15.24 -4.36 14.29
CA GLU A 255 16.16 -5.50 14.22
C GLU A 255 17.63 -5.07 14.41
N LYS A 256 18.07 -4.01 13.72
CA LYS A 256 19.40 -3.39 13.93
C LYS A 256 19.58 -2.85 15.35
N GLY A 257 18.47 -2.42 15.96
CA GLY A 257 18.38 -2.04 17.36
C GLY A 257 18.56 -3.21 18.33
N GLY A 258 18.63 -4.45 17.84
CA GLY A 258 18.89 -5.66 18.62
C GLY A 258 17.63 -6.37 19.12
N VAL A 259 16.46 -6.06 18.55
CA VAL A 259 15.21 -6.78 18.85
C VAL A 259 15.20 -8.11 18.09
N HIS A 260 14.85 -9.19 18.79
CA HIS A 260 14.80 -10.52 18.19
C HIS A 260 13.66 -10.63 17.14
N PRO A 261 13.89 -11.29 15.98
CA PRO A 261 12.92 -11.38 14.87
C PRO A 261 11.52 -11.87 15.24
N ILE A 262 11.39 -12.75 16.25
CA ILE A 262 10.08 -13.25 16.69
C ILE A 262 9.12 -12.14 17.16
N TYR A 263 9.62 -11.14 17.89
CA TYR A 263 8.78 -10.02 18.35
C TYR A 263 8.48 -9.06 17.21
N LEU A 264 9.46 -8.87 16.33
CA LEU A 264 9.32 -8.04 15.14
C LEU A 264 8.29 -8.63 14.17
N HIS A 265 8.22 -9.96 14.06
CA HIS A 265 7.21 -10.64 13.26
C HIS A 265 5.81 -10.34 13.81
N SER A 266 5.56 -10.62 15.10
CA SER A 266 4.24 -10.37 15.70
C SER A 266 3.84 -8.89 15.66
N LEU A 267 4.78 -7.99 15.94
CA LEU A 267 4.53 -6.55 15.90
C LEU A 267 4.22 -6.05 14.49
N SER A 268 4.99 -6.50 13.50
CA SER A 268 4.79 -6.16 12.10
C SER A 268 3.46 -6.69 11.57
N THR A 269 3.08 -7.93 11.90
CA THR A 269 1.79 -8.53 11.55
C THR A 269 0.63 -7.74 12.15
N LYS A 270 0.72 -7.36 13.43
CA LYS A 270 -0.29 -6.50 14.08
C LYS A 270 -0.50 -5.20 13.30
N PHE A 271 0.57 -4.48 12.98
CA PHE A 271 0.44 -3.20 12.25
C PHE A 271 0.01 -3.38 10.80
N ALA A 272 0.43 -4.44 10.11
CA ALA A 272 -0.04 -4.77 8.77
C ALA A 272 -1.58 -4.91 8.72
N VAL A 273 -2.15 -5.63 9.69
CA VAL A 273 -3.62 -5.77 9.81
C VAL A 273 -4.29 -4.43 10.12
N GLN A 274 -3.69 -3.60 10.98
CA GLN A 274 -4.24 -2.28 11.31
C GLN A 274 -4.21 -1.32 10.12
N ILE A 275 -3.14 -1.34 9.32
CA ILE A 275 -3.00 -0.53 8.09
C ILE A 275 -4.13 -0.88 7.12
N GLU A 276 -4.39 -2.17 6.91
CA GLU A 276 -5.44 -2.61 5.99
C GLU A 276 -6.83 -2.15 6.45
N LYS A 277 -7.07 -2.14 7.77
CA LYS A 277 -8.34 -1.73 8.38
C LYS A 277 -8.58 -0.21 8.40
N CYS A 278 -7.58 0.63 8.12
CA CYS A 278 -7.79 2.08 8.08
C CYS A 278 -8.77 2.47 6.96
N ILE A 279 -9.71 3.36 7.26
CA ILE A 279 -10.70 3.86 6.29
C ILE A 279 -10.60 5.37 6.05
N SER A 280 -9.65 6.05 6.72
CA SER A 280 -9.47 7.50 6.58
C SER A 280 -8.01 7.94 6.78
N PHE A 281 -7.70 9.15 6.30
CA PHE A 281 -6.40 9.79 6.49
C PHE A 281 -6.07 9.93 7.98
N GLN A 282 -7.02 10.41 8.78
CA GLN A 282 -6.84 10.64 10.21
C GLN A 282 -6.45 9.35 10.95
N GLN A 283 -7.18 8.26 10.71
CA GLN A 283 -6.86 6.96 11.30
C GLN A 283 -5.46 6.49 10.90
N THR A 284 -5.05 6.77 9.67
CA THR A 284 -3.74 6.34 9.17
C THR A 284 -2.61 7.14 9.81
N SER A 285 -2.78 8.45 9.97
CA SER A 285 -1.82 9.32 10.67
C SER A 285 -1.65 8.93 12.14
N GLU A 286 -2.75 8.65 12.84
CA GLU A 286 -2.72 8.15 14.22
C GLU A 286 -2.03 6.78 14.31
N LEU A 287 -2.32 5.89 13.36
CA LEU A 287 -1.69 4.58 13.28
C LEU A 287 -0.18 4.69 13.03
N TYR A 288 0.28 5.59 12.17
CA TYR A 288 1.71 5.75 11.88
C TYR A 288 2.48 6.18 13.12
N ARG A 289 1.94 7.16 13.84
CA ARG A 289 2.50 7.57 15.13
C ARG A 289 2.53 6.41 16.12
N SER A 290 1.42 5.67 16.25
CA SER A 290 1.34 4.49 17.13
C SER A 290 2.36 3.41 16.75
N MET A 291 2.53 3.18 15.45
CA MET A 291 3.46 2.21 14.89
C MET A 291 4.92 2.58 15.16
N GLN A 292 5.32 3.81 14.86
CA GLN A 292 6.67 4.31 15.11
C GLN A 292 7.02 4.24 16.61
N LEU A 293 6.12 4.70 17.48
CA LEU A 293 6.30 4.60 18.94
C LEU A 293 6.35 3.15 19.42
N GLY A 294 5.53 2.27 18.84
CA GLY A 294 5.51 0.84 19.16
C GLY A 294 6.83 0.16 18.84
N TYR A 295 7.47 0.49 17.72
CA TYR A 295 8.79 -0.02 17.38
C TYR A 295 9.90 0.56 18.27
N CYS A 296 9.87 1.87 18.58
CA CYS A 296 10.81 2.45 19.55
C CYS A 296 10.71 1.76 20.93
N ASP A 297 9.49 1.53 21.41
CA ASP A 297 9.25 0.86 22.68
C ASP A 297 9.69 -0.61 22.66
N ALA A 298 9.50 -1.30 21.53
CA ALA A 298 10.02 -2.65 21.33
C ALA A 298 11.55 -2.68 21.42
N VAL A 299 12.26 -1.74 20.79
CA VAL A 299 13.72 -1.63 20.93
C VAL A 299 14.12 -1.38 22.38
N ARG A 300 13.52 -0.38 23.02
CA ARG A 300 13.83 -0.04 24.42
C ARG A 300 13.63 -1.20 25.40
N LYS A 301 12.57 -2.00 25.20
CA LYS A 301 12.19 -3.08 26.13
C LYS A 301 12.77 -4.45 25.79
N LEU A 302 13.02 -4.72 24.51
CA LEU A 302 13.31 -6.07 24.01
C LEU A 302 14.68 -6.21 23.36
N SER A 303 15.39 -5.09 23.12
CA SER A 303 16.75 -5.11 22.59
C SER A 303 17.67 -5.91 23.50
N LEU A 304 18.46 -6.78 22.88
CA LEU A 304 19.52 -7.53 23.57
C LEU A 304 20.92 -7.03 23.22
N LYS A 305 21.04 -5.89 22.52
CA LYS A 305 22.32 -5.35 22.02
C LYS A 305 23.28 -4.99 23.16
N ASN A 306 22.73 -4.47 24.26
CA ASN A 306 23.49 -4.04 25.43
C ASN A 306 23.82 -5.18 26.40
N TYR A 307 23.28 -6.38 26.19
CA TYR A 307 23.62 -7.55 27.00
C TYR A 307 24.86 -8.25 26.45
N SER A 308 25.69 -8.75 27.36
CA SER A 308 26.80 -9.62 27.00
C SER A 308 26.29 -10.91 26.35
N SER A 309 27.14 -11.55 25.55
CA SER A 309 26.79 -12.79 24.84
C SER A 309 26.20 -13.88 25.76
N PRO A 310 26.76 -14.15 26.97
CA PRO A 310 26.17 -15.12 27.90
C PRO A 310 24.75 -14.75 28.36
N ILE A 311 24.49 -13.47 28.66
CA ILE A 311 23.18 -13.01 29.12
C ILE A 311 22.17 -12.99 27.99
N ARG A 312 22.60 -12.63 26.77
CA ARG A 312 21.76 -12.72 25.56
C ARG A 312 21.27 -14.15 25.33
N LYS A 313 22.18 -15.12 25.37
CA LYS A 313 21.85 -16.55 25.25
C LYS A 313 20.93 -17.03 26.37
N ALA A 314 21.15 -16.57 27.60
CA ALA A 314 20.26 -16.89 28.72
C ALA A 314 18.85 -16.35 28.51
N ILE A 315 18.71 -15.10 28.07
CA ILE A 315 17.40 -14.51 27.77
C ILE A 315 16.72 -15.25 26.62
N GLU A 316 17.45 -15.62 25.56
CA GLU A 316 16.93 -16.42 24.45
C GLU A 316 16.48 -17.81 24.88
N TYR A 317 17.29 -18.50 25.70
CA TYR A 317 16.94 -19.81 26.26
C TYR A 317 15.66 -19.74 27.10
N ILE A 318 15.55 -18.74 27.98
CA ILE A 318 14.34 -18.51 28.78
C ILE A 318 13.12 -18.27 27.88
N ARG A 319 13.29 -17.52 26.78
CA ARG A 319 12.18 -17.21 25.85
C ARG A 319 11.66 -18.45 25.14
N ILE A 320 12.54 -19.31 24.66
CA ILE A 320 12.16 -20.54 23.92
C ILE A 320 11.51 -21.56 24.85
N ASN A 321 11.97 -21.64 26.11
CA ASN A 321 11.57 -22.68 27.05
C ASN A 321 10.66 -22.16 28.17
N LEU A 322 9.92 -21.07 27.94
CA LEU A 322 9.20 -20.35 28.99
C LEU A 322 8.13 -21.21 29.70
N ASN A 323 7.54 -22.14 28.97
CA ASN A 323 6.54 -23.10 29.45
C ASN A 323 7.14 -24.28 30.25
N GLN A 324 8.47 -24.47 30.20
CA GLN A 324 9.15 -25.54 30.92
C GLN A 324 9.51 -25.13 32.34
N ASN A 325 9.93 -26.09 33.17
CA ASN A 325 10.41 -25.80 34.52
C ASN A 325 11.80 -25.15 34.49
N LEU A 326 11.85 -23.82 34.39
CA LEU A 326 13.08 -23.03 34.35
C LEU A 326 13.59 -22.70 35.77
N SER A 327 14.76 -23.23 36.11
CA SER A 327 15.56 -22.85 37.27
C SER A 327 16.90 -22.25 36.83
N LEU A 328 17.58 -21.52 37.74
CA LEU A 328 18.93 -21.02 37.49
C LEU A 328 19.88 -22.15 37.06
N ASP A 329 19.81 -23.30 37.73
CA ASP A 329 20.64 -24.48 37.44
C ASP A 329 20.33 -25.10 36.07
N SER A 330 19.05 -25.12 35.68
CA SER A 330 18.66 -25.64 34.36
C SER A 330 19.21 -24.76 33.23
N ILE A 331 19.22 -23.43 33.42
CA ILE A 331 19.67 -22.47 32.42
C ILE A 331 21.20 -22.45 32.36
N SER A 332 21.86 -22.46 33.51
CA SER A 332 23.33 -22.49 33.59
C SER A 332 23.88 -23.78 32.99
N GLY A 333 23.26 -24.93 33.28
CA GLY A 333 23.61 -26.22 32.70
C GLY A 333 23.44 -26.24 31.18
N ALA A 334 22.31 -25.75 30.66
CA ALA A 334 22.06 -25.70 29.21
C ALA A 334 23.03 -24.79 28.45
N LEU A 335 23.62 -23.80 29.12
CA LEU A 335 24.56 -22.84 28.53
C LEU A 335 26.02 -23.11 28.86
N ASN A 336 26.32 -24.18 29.61
CA ASN A 336 27.65 -24.50 30.14
C ASN A 336 28.27 -23.31 30.92
N LEU A 337 27.48 -22.66 31.77
CA LEU A 337 27.90 -21.55 32.62
C LEU A 337 27.85 -21.93 34.10
N SER A 338 28.63 -21.26 34.94
CA SER A 338 28.47 -21.35 36.40
C SER A 338 27.16 -20.70 36.85
N PRO A 339 26.32 -21.36 37.69
CA PRO A 339 25.10 -20.76 38.24
C PRO A 339 25.37 -19.43 38.96
N TYR A 340 26.50 -19.34 39.68
CA TYR A 340 26.91 -18.14 40.41
C TYR A 340 27.22 -16.98 39.46
N GLU A 341 28.02 -17.24 38.42
CA GLU A 341 28.41 -16.22 37.44
C GLU A 341 27.20 -15.74 36.63
N LEU A 342 26.34 -16.67 36.19
CA LEU A 342 25.11 -16.34 35.48
C LEU A 342 24.20 -15.47 36.35
N SER A 343 23.94 -15.86 37.60
CA SER A 343 23.08 -15.07 38.51
C SER A 343 23.63 -13.66 38.75
N ARG A 344 24.93 -13.56 39.05
CA ARG A 344 25.61 -12.28 39.30
C ARG A 344 25.56 -11.38 38.07
N GLN A 345 25.95 -11.90 36.90
CA GLN A 345 26.01 -11.11 35.67
C GLN A 345 24.60 -10.77 35.16
N PHE A 346 23.64 -11.69 35.25
CA PHE A 346 22.26 -11.46 34.84
C PHE A 346 21.62 -10.35 35.66
N LYS A 347 21.78 -10.37 37.00
CA LYS A 347 21.27 -9.30 37.85
C LYS A 347 21.97 -7.97 37.60
N LYS A 348 23.28 -7.99 37.36
CA LYS A 348 24.07 -6.79 37.04
C LYS A 348 23.59 -6.13 35.76
N GLU A 349 23.34 -6.90 34.69
CA GLU A 349 22.98 -6.32 33.39
C GLU A 349 21.47 -6.07 33.24
N THR A 350 20.61 -6.96 33.76
CA THR A 350 19.15 -6.83 33.61
C THR A 350 18.48 -6.04 34.75
N GLY A 351 19.21 -5.78 35.83
CA GLY A 351 18.70 -5.18 37.06
C GLY A 351 17.81 -6.09 37.91
N LYS A 352 17.54 -7.33 37.46
CA LYS A 352 16.58 -8.26 38.09
C LYS A 352 17.18 -9.64 38.31
N ALA A 353 16.68 -10.34 39.32
CA ALA A 353 17.02 -11.75 39.48
C ALA A 353 16.43 -12.58 38.31
N ILE A 354 17.10 -13.66 37.92
CA ILE A 354 16.66 -14.49 36.78
C ILE A 354 15.26 -15.06 36.97
N THR A 355 14.91 -15.47 38.21
CA THR A 355 13.59 -15.98 38.59
C THR A 355 12.52 -14.90 38.49
N GLU A 356 12.85 -13.68 38.91
CA GLU A 356 11.98 -12.52 38.76
C GLU A 356 11.74 -12.19 37.28
N PHE A 357 12.79 -12.28 36.46
CA PHE A 357 12.70 -12.08 35.01
C PHE A 357 11.77 -13.12 34.37
N ILE A 358 11.96 -14.41 34.65
CA ILE A 358 11.11 -15.51 34.15
C ILE A 358 9.65 -15.26 34.53
N ASN A 359 9.38 -15.00 35.81
CA ASN A 359 8.03 -14.75 36.30
C ASN A 359 7.36 -13.54 35.62
N ASN A 360 8.09 -12.43 35.47
CA ASN A 360 7.57 -11.27 34.73
C ASN A 360 7.21 -11.61 33.28
N ARG A 361 8.03 -12.40 32.60
CA ARG A 361 7.74 -12.85 31.22
C ARG A 361 6.49 -13.72 31.18
N ARG A 362 6.37 -14.70 32.08
CA ARG A 362 5.18 -15.58 32.17
C ARG A 362 3.89 -14.81 32.44
N ILE A 363 3.93 -13.83 33.36
CA ILE A 363 2.76 -12.99 33.63
C ILE A 363 2.38 -12.16 32.40
N ASN A 364 3.36 -11.64 31.65
CA ASN A 364 3.06 -10.91 30.43
C ASN A 364 2.45 -11.80 29.34
N GLU A 365 2.90 -13.04 29.18
CA GLU A 365 2.24 -14.00 28.28
C GLU A 365 0.82 -14.34 28.74
N ALA A 366 0.63 -14.53 30.05
CA ALA A 366 -0.69 -14.79 30.63
C ALA A 366 -1.69 -13.66 30.32
N LEU A 367 -1.25 -12.40 30.27
CA LEU A 367 -2.11 -11.27 29.90
C LEU A 367 -2.70 -11.39 28.49
N TYR A 368 -1.95 -11.91 27.52
CA TYR A 368 -2.45 -12.10 26.16
C TYR A 368 -3.50 -13.21 26.11
N ILE A 369 -3.29 -14.30 26.86
CA ILE A 369 -4.21 -15.45 26.88
C ILE A 369 -5.48 -15.11 27.69
N LEU A 370 -5.37 -14.26 28.70
CA LEU A 370 -6.49 -13.83 29.54
C LEU A 370 -7.59 -13.10 28.76
N GLU A 371 -7.31 -12.61 27.54
CA GLU A 371 -8.32 -12.01 26.64
C GLU A 371 -9.29 -13.05 26.07
N ASN A 372 -8.95 -14.34 26.11
CA ASN A 372 -9.85 -15.42 25.69
C ASN A 372 -10.61 -15.97 26.92
N GLU A 373 -11.90 -15.67 26.99
CA GLU A 373 -12.77 -16.10 28.10
C GLU A 373 -12.96 -17.62 28.18
N ASN A 374 -12.72 -18.34 27.08
CA ASN A 374 -12.91 -19.79 27.01
C ASN A 374 -11.80 -20.59 27.70
N ILE A 375 -10.70 -19.95 28.13
CA ILE A 375 -9.57 -20.63 28.77
C ILE A 375 -9.61 -20.38 30.27
N SER A 376 -9.56 -21.44 31.09
CA SER A 376 -9.62 -21.29 32.54
C SER A 376 -8.34 -20.64 33.10
N ILE A 377 -8.44 -19.93 34.23
CA ILE A 377 -7.27 -19.31 34.89
C ILE A 377 -6.21 -20.37 35.26
N THR A 378 -6.68 -21.57 35.63
CA THR A 378 -5.85 -22.74 35.93
C THR A 378 -5.04 -23.17 34.70
N ASP A 379 -5.69 -23.32 33.54
CA ASP A 379 -5.01 -23.73 32.31
C ASP A 379 -4.00 -22.67 31.86
N ILE A 380 -4.34 -21.38 31.98
CA ILE A 380 -3.42 -20.29 31.68
C ILE A 380 -2.15 -20.38 32.54
N ALA A 381 -2.29 -20.65 33.85
CA ALA A 381 -1.15 -20.78 34.74
C ALA A 381 -0.18 -21.88 34.29
N PHE A 382 -0.72 -23.05 33.92
CA PHE A 382 0.08 -24.17 33.43
C PHE A 382 0.67 -23.91 32.03
N MET A 383 -0.10 -23.32 31.11
CA MET A 383 0.35 -22.98 29.75
C MET A 383 1.57 -22.06 29.76
N VAL A 384 1.60 -21.07 30.65
CA VAL A 384 2.73 -20.15 30.76
C VAL A 384 3.87 -20.70 31.63
N GLY A 385 3.77 -21.94 32.13
CA GLY A 385 4.84 -22.66 32.82
C GLY A 385 4.86 -22.54 34.35
N PHE A 386 3.78 -22.10 35.00
CA PHE A 386 3.64 -22.26 36.45
C PHE A 386 3.15 -23.66 36.79
N ASN A 387 3.77 -24.28 37.80
CA ASN A 387 3.35 -25.59 38.30
C ASN A 387 2.35 -25.49 39.48
N ASP A 388 2.07 -24.27 39.95
CA ASP A 388 1.20 -24.00 41.10
C ASP A 388 0.35 -22.76 40.82
N VAL A 389 -0.97 -22.94 40.80
CA VAL A 389 -1.96 -21.90 40.50
C VAL A 389 -2.04 -20.83 41.60
N ASN A 390 -1.83 -21.22 42.86
CA ASN A 390 -1.81 -20.28 43.99
C ASN A 390 -0.57 -19.38 43.92
N TYR A 391 0.59 -19.96 43.56
CA TYR A 391 1.80 -19.19 43.33
C TYR A 391 1.65 -18.26 42.12
N PHE A 392 1.11 -18.74 41.00
CA PHE A 392 0.76 -17.90 39.85
C PHE A 392 -0.11 -16.71 40.26
N THR A 393 -1.19 -16.96 40.99
CA THR A 393 -2.12 -15.90 41.45
C THR A 393 -1.43 -14.86 42.32
N LYS A 394 -0.57 -15.31 43.26
CA LYS A 394 0.24 -14.41 44.11
C LYS A 394 1.20 -13.56 43.29
N VAL A 395 1.92 -14.18 42.36
CA VAL A 395 2.88 -13.49 41.48
C VAL A 395 2.18 -12.51 40.55
N PHE A 396 1.06 -12.91 39.95
CA PHE A 396 0.23 -12.07 39.09
C PHE A 396 -0.25 -10.84 39.87
N LYS A 397 -0.83 -11.04 41.06
CA LYS A 397 -1.29 -9.94 41.92
C LYS A 397 -0.15 -9.01 42.32
N LYS A 398 1.02 -9.55 42.66
CA LYS A 398 2.21 -8.75 42.97
C LYS A 398 2.63 -7.85 41.80
N ILE A 399 2.55 -8.35 40.57
CA ILE A 399 3.03 -7.63 39.37
C ILE A 399 1.98 -6.68 38.80
N LYS A 400 0.69 -7.05 38.83
CA LYS A 400 -0.41 -6.32 38.18
C LYS A 400 -1.33 -5.58 39.15
N GLY A 401 -1.18 -5.79 40.45
CA GLY A 401 -2.04 -5.21 41.50
C GLY A 401 -3.39 -5.91 41.69
N LEU A 402 -3.85 -6.66 40.69
CA LEU A 402 -5.11 -7.40 40.68
C LEU A 402 -4.85 -8.90 40.55
N THR A 403 -5.76 -9.74 41.02
CA THR A 403 -5.75 -11.19 40.71
C THR A 403 -6.06 -11.44 39.24
N PRO A 404 -5.69 -12.59 38.66
CA PRO A 404 -6.03 -12.94 37.28
C PRO A 404 -7.54 -12.86 36.99
N SER A 405 -8.37 -13.32 37.92
CA SER A 405 -9.84 -13.29 37.79
C SER A 405 -10.39 -11.87 37.83
N GLU A 406 -9.90 -11.03 38.74
CA GLU A 406 -10.27 -9.60 38.79
C GLU A 406 -9.84 -8.87 37.53
N TYR A 407 -8.63 -9.15 37.02
CA TYR A 407 -8.12 -8.56 35.79
C TYR A 407 -9.00 -8.92 34.58
N ARG A 408 -9.43 -10.18 34.46
CA ARG A 408 -10.34 -10.63 33.40
C ARG A 408 -11.68 -9.90 33.47
N LYS A 409 -12.28 -9.86 34.66
CA LYS A 409 -13.60 -9.24 34.87
C LYS A 409 -13.64 -7.74 34.56
N ASN A 410 -12.51 -7.03 34.69
CA ASN A 410 -12.42 -5.60 34.37
C ASN A 410 -12.27 -5.30 32.87
N LYS A 411 -12.00 -6.32 32.03
CA LYS A 411 -11.85 -6.18 30.58
C LYS A 411 -13.09 -6.61 29.79
N SER A 412 -13.87 -7.55 30.32
CA SER A 412 -15.23 -7.90 29.85
C SER A 412 -16.20 -6.79 30.21
#